data_AF-A0A938MTA8-F1
#
_entry.id   AF-A0A938MTA8-F1
#
_cell.length_a   1.000
_cell.length_b   1.000
_cell.length_c   1.000
_cell.angle_alpha   90.00
_cell.angle_beta   90.00
_cell.angle_gamma   90.00
#
_symmetry.space_group_name_H-M   'P 1'
#
loop_
_entity.id
_entity.type
_entity.pdbx_description
1 polymer ?
#
loop_
_entity_poly.entity_id
_entity_poly.type
_entity_poly.pdbx_seq_one_letter_code
_entity_poly.pdbx_strand_id
1 'polypeptide(L)'
;MTKSLATRGNGSRRRARCCLACGRKRISQIGAPQVRIRQSDVWWANLPEPLGWRPVLVLTRDSAIERLHWVTVAPLTRTIRGVESEVILEPDTDRVADRCAVTLDSFATVEQILLP
;
A
#
# COMPACT_ATOMS: atom_id res chain seq x y z
N MET A 1 37.13 -8.75 56.41
CA MET A 1 35.77 -9.32 56.54
C MET A 1 34.79 -8.39 55.85
N THR A 2 34.07 -8.96 54.90
CA THR A 2 33.28 -8.31 53.84
C THR A 2 31.86 -7.96 54.29
N LYS A 3 31.24 -7.10 53.47
CA LYS A 3 29.80 -6.88 53.20
C LYS A 3 29.19 -5.64 53.87
N SER A 4 28.89 -4.64 53.05
CA SER A 4 27.49 -4.28 52.84
C SER A 4 27.31 -3.62 51.47
N LEU A 5 26.52 -4.30 50.62
CA LEU A 5 26.14 -3.92 49.27
C LEU A 5 25.06 -2.84 49.33
N ALA A 6 25.26 -1.75 48.59
CA ALA A 6 24.20 -0.86 48.18
C ALA A 6 23.62 -1.36 46.85
N THR A 7 22.41 -1.91 46.87
CA THR A 7 21.64 -2.26 45.67
C THR A 7 20.64 -1.17 45.35
N ARG A 8 20.89 -0.48 44.23
CA ARG A 8 19.90 0.24 43.43
C ARG A 8 18.92 -0.76 42.82
N GLY A 9 17.67 -0.35 42.60
CA GLY A 9 16.83 -0.99 41.58
C GLY A 9 15.35 -1.07 41.89
N ASN A 10 14.69 0.07 41.76
CA ASN A 10 13.25 0.20 41.62
C ASN A 10 12.75 -0.52 40.35
N GLY A 11 11.49 -0.96 40.31
CA GLY A 11 10.82 -1.17 39.02
C GLY A 11 10.09 -2.50 38.84
N SER A 12 8.84 -2.50 39.30
CA SER A 12 7.71 -3.26 38.78
C SER A 12 7.75 -3.59 37.27
N ARG A 13 7.34 -4.81 36.89
CA ARG A 13 6.15 -5.09 36.05
C ARG A 13 6.24 -6.48 35.37
N ARG A 14 5.32 -7.35 35.81
CA ARG A 14 4.51 -8.28 35.00
C ARG A 14 5.18 -8.82 33.72
N ARG A 15 5.81 -9.99 33.86
CA ARG A 15 6.08 -10.89 32.72
C ARG A 15 4.76 -11.45 32.20
N ALA A 16 4.16 -10.74 31.26
CA ALA A 16 3.21 -11.33 30.33
C ALA A 16 3.98 -12.33 29.46
N ARG A 17 3.82 -13.63 29.76
CA ARG A 17 4.05 -14.69 28.79
C ARG A 17 2.95 -14.55 27.73
N CYS A 18 3.30 -14.16 26.51
CA CYS A 18 2.48 -14.46 25.35
C CYS A 18 3.34 -14.50 24.08
N CYS A 19 2.93 -15.41 23.20
CA CYS A 19 3.66 -16.10 22.13
C CYS A 19 4.47 -15.28 21.12
N LEU A 20 5.62 -15.85 20.75
CA LEU A 20 6.52 -15.49 19.63
C LEU A 20 5.96 -15.85 18.23
N ALA A 21 4.66 -15.67 17.97
CA ALA A 21 4.06 -16.07 16.69
C ALA A 21 3.09 -15.01 16.14
N CYS A 22 3.61 -13.86 15.72
CA CYS A 22 3.11 -13.08 14.58
C CYS A 22 4.01 -11.85 14.36
N GLY A 23 4.95 -11.96 13.43
CA GLY A 23 5.87 -10.89 13.05
C GLY A 23 5.25 -9.78 12.19
N ARG A 24 4.03 -9.32 12.48
CA ARG A 24 3.50 -8.07 11.89
C ARG A 24 3.77 -6.94 12.85
N LYS A 25 4.96 -6.33 12.72
CA LYS A 25 5.22 -5.05 13.38
C LYS A 25 4.18 -4.05 12.89
N ARG A 26 3.40 -3.57 13.84
CA ARG A 26 2.28 -2.67 13.69
C ARG A 26 2.81 -1.29 13.29
N ILE A 27 2.86 -0.98 11.99
CA ILE A 27 3.12 0.37 11.47
C ILE A 27 1.83 1.21 11.60
N SER A 28 1.23 1.28 12.79
CA SER A 28 -0.10 1.86 12.98
C SER A 28 -0.11 3.30 13.52
N GLN A 29 0.99 4.07 13.45
CA GLN A 29 1.00 5.41 14.06
C GLN A 29 1.75 6.51 13.31
N ILE A 30 2.34 6.25 12.14
CA ILE A 30 2.75 7.36 11.28
C ILE A 30 1.52 7.61 10.41
N GLY A 31 0.77 8.67 10.72
CA GLY A 31 -0.36 9.10 9.91
C GLY A 31 0.11 9.17 8.46
N ALA A 32 -0.32 8.21 7.64
CA ALA A 32 -0.07 8.28 6.21
C ALA A 32 -0.60 9.64 5.75
N PRO A 33 0.16 10.37 4.91
CA PRO A 33 -0.38 11.57 4.29
C PRO A 33 -1.73 11.18 3.70
N GLN A 34 -2.79 11.90 4.07
CA GLN A 34 -4.15 11.66 3.57
C GLN A 34 -4.21 12.16 2.12
N VAL A 35 -3.41 11.53 1.26
CA VAL A 35 -3.55 11.60 -0.19
C VAL A 35 -4.95 11.07 -0.46
N ARG A 36 -5.83 11.94 -0.95
CA ARG A 36 -7.23 11.60 -1.17
C ARG A 36 -7.35 10.77 -2.45
N ILE A 37 -6.95 9.51 -2.36
CA ILE A 37 -7.08 8.52 -3.43
C ILE A 37 -8.57 8.29 -3.68
N ARG A 38 -8.99 8.39 -4.94
CA ARG A 38 -10.35 8.04 -5.36
C ARG A 38 -10.31 6.89 -6.35
N GLN A 39 -11.41 6.16 -6.41
CA GLN A 39 -11.68 5.22 -7.47
C GLN A 39 -11.57 5.94 -8.82
N SER A 40 -11.05 5.24 -9.82
CA SER A 40 -10.81 5.73 -11.18
C SER A 40 -9.75 6.83 -11.33
N ASP A 41 -9.04 7.19 -10.26
CA ASP A 41 -7.86 8.06 -10.38
C ASP A 41 -6.61 7.25 -10.76
N VAL A 42 -5.73 7.88 -11.53
CA VAL A 42 -4.43 7.34 -11.92
C VAL A 42 -3.34 7.84 -11.00
N TRP A 43 -2.56 6.92 -10.45
CA TRP A 43 -1.50 7.18 -9.49
C TRP A 43 -0.17 6.58 -9.93
N TRP A 44 0.94 7.20 -9.54
CA TRP A 44 2.26 6.59 -9.67
C TRP A 44 2.52 5.70 -8.46
N ALA A 45 2.74 4.40 -8.69
CA ALA A 45 3.06 3.45 -7.65
C ALA A 45 4.45 2.86 -7.88
N ASN A 46 5.18 2.66 -6.78
CA ASN A 46 6.38 1.84 -6.78
C ASN A 46 5.98 0.38 -6.56
N LEU A 47 5.76 -0.35 -7.65
CA LEU A 47 5.43 -1.77 -7.59
C LEU A 47 6.70 -2.58 -7.28
N PRO A 48 6.56 -3.72 -6.58
CA PRO A 48 7.69 -4.61 -6.36
C PRO A 48 8.30 -5.05 -7.70
N GLU A 49 9.59 -5.36 -7.66
CA GLU A 49 10.33 -5.88 -8.81
C GLU A 49 9.61 -7.11 -9.40
N PRO A 50 9.47 -7.23 -10.74
CA PRO A 50 10.19 -6.55 -11.82
C PRO A 50 9.57 -5.26 -12.37
N LEU A 51 8.44 -4.79 -11.81
CA LEU A 51 7.66 -3.73 -12.43
C LEU A 51 8.25 -2.33 -12.17
N GLY A 52 8.67 -2.05 -10.94
CA GLY A 52 9.22 -0.76 -10.52
C GLY A 52 8.18 0.37 -10.54
N TRP A 53 8.63 1.60 -10.79
CA TRP A 53 7.76 2.79 -10.86
C TRP A 53 6.90 2.78 -12.11
N ARG A 54 5.58 2.65 -11.93
CA ARG A 54 4.62 2.66 -13.03
C ARG A 54 3.36 3.45 -12.67
N PRO A 55 2.71 4.05 -13.67
CA PRO A 55 1.35 4.53 -13.49
C PRO A 55 0.42 3.33 -13.28
N VAL A 56 -0.50 3.46 -12.34
CA VAL A 56 -1.50 2.46 -11.99
C VAL A 56 -2.87 3.13 -11.86
N LEU A 57 -3.92 2.42 -12.28
CA LEU A 57 -5.31 2.82 -12.08
C LEU A 57 -5.82 2.25 -10.75
N VAL A 58 -6.47 3.10 -9.95
CA VAL A 58 -7.13 2.66 -8.71
C VAL A 58 -8.50 2.07 -9.02
N LEU A 59 -8.63 0.75 -8.82
CA LEU A 59 -9.88 0.01 -9.05
C LEU A 59 -10.76 -0.04 -7.81
N THR A 60 -10.17 0.16 -6.63
CA THR A 60 -10.87 0.04 -5.35
C THR A 60 -11.90 1.15 -5.21
N ARG A 61 -13.10 0.79 -4.76
CA ARG A 61 -14.17 1.76 -4.47
C ARG A 61 -13.80 2.71 -3.34
N ASP A 62 -14.23 3.97 -3.43
CA ASP A 62 -13.97 5.04 -2.43
C ASP A 62 -14.27 4.59 -0.99
N SER A 63 -15.42 3.94 -0.77
CA SER A 63 -15.84 3.48 0.57
C SER A 63 -14.94 2.41 1.19
N ALA A 64 -14.18 1.70 0.38
CA ALA A 64 -13.18 0.74 0.85
C ALA A 64 -11.83 1.43 1.10
N ILE A 65 -11.45 2.41 0.28
CA ILE A 65 -10.22 3.20 0.45
C ILE A 65 -10.22 3.92 1.81
N GLU A 66 -11.36 4.47 2.24
CA GLU A 66 -11.47 5.16 3.53
C GLU A 66 -11.31 4.24 4.74
N ARG A 67 -11.52 2.93 4.57
CA ARG A 67 -11.59 1.95 5.67
C ARG A 67 -10.46 0.92 5.67
N LEU A 68 -9.83 0.69 4.51
CA LEU A 68 -8.80 -0.32 4.31
C LEU A 68 -7.47 0.34 3.98
N HIS A 69 -6.40 -0.17 4.56
CA HIS A 69 -5.03 0.23 4.19
C HIS A 69 -4.56 -0.37 2.85
N TRP A 70 -5.39 -1.19 2.21
CA TRP A 70 -5.06 -1.94 1.01
C TRP A 70 -5.92 -1.48 -0.15
N VAL A 71 -5.29 -1.27 -1.30
CA VAL A 71 -5.93 -0.80 -2.53
C VAL A 71 -5.54 -1.74 -3.67
N THR A 72 -6.54 -2.29 -4.34
CA THR A 72 -6.38 -2.98 -5.62
C THR A 72 -6.16 -1.94 -6.71
N VAL A 73 -5.05 -2.09 -7.41
CA VAL A 73 -4.60 -1.25 -8.52
C VAL A 73 -4.29 -2.11 -9.74
N ALA A 74 -4.43 -1.55 -10.93
CA ALA A 74 -4.04 -2.21 -12.18
C ALA A 74 -2.98 -1.38 -12.92
N PRO A 75 -1.91 -1.99 -13.44
CA PRO A 75 -0.88 -1.28 -14.16
C PRO A 75 -1.39 -0.70 -15.48
N LEU A 76 -0.91 0.50 -15.80
CA LEU A 76 -1.15 1.17 -17.07
C LEU A 76 0.00 0.91 -18.04
N THR A 77 -0.37 0.62 -19.28
CA THR A 77 0.57 0.41 -20.37
C THR A 77 0.21 1.31 -21.54
N ARG A 78 1.21 1.78 -22.30
CA ARG A 78 0.97 2.52 -23.56
C ARG A 78 0.84 1.58 -24.76
N THR A 79 1.20 0.31 -24.60
CA THR A 79 1.17 -0.68 -25.68
C THR A 79 -0.15 -1.44 -25.63
N ILE A 80 -1.02 -1.16 -26.59
CA ILE A 80 -2.31 -1.85 -26.74
C ILE A 80 -2.06 -3.14 -27.54
N ARG A 81 -2.29 -4.30 -26.93
CA ARG A 81 -2.07 -5.61 -27.57
C ARG A 81 -3.37 -6.21 -28.13
N GLY A 82 -4.52 -5.68 -27.73
CA GLY A 82 -5.84 -6.12 -28.22
C GLY A 82 -6.36 -7.38 -27.53
N VAL A 83 -5.95 -7.63 -26.28
CA VAL A 83 -6.58 -8.66 -25.43
C VAL A 83 -7.90 -8.16 -24.86
N GLU A 84 -8.84 -9.07 -24.60
CA GLU A 84 -10.17 -8.74 -24.07
C GLU A 84 -10.14 -8.15 -22.66
N SER A 85 -9.06 -8.40 -21.91
CA SER A 85 -8.83 -7.85 -20.57
C SER A 85 -8.16 -6.46 -20.58
N GLU A 86 -7.87 -5.89 -21.75
CA GLU A 86 -7.41 -4.51 -21.88
C GLU A 86 -8.58 -3.55 -21.90
N VAL A 87 -8.53 -2.54 -21.04
CA VAL A 87 -9.45 -1.40 -21.06
C VAL A 87 -8.69 -0.20 -21.59
N ILE A 88 -9.11 0.29 -22.76
CA ILE A 88 -8.54 1.49 -23.37
C ILE A 88 -9.09 2.71 -22.62
N LEU A 89 -8.18 3.57 -22.19
CA LEU A 89 -8.47 4.86 -21.60
C LEU A 89 -8.08 5.97 -22.57
N GLU A 90 -8.98 6.94 -22.72
CA GLU A 90 -8.76 8.10 -23.57
C GLU A 90 -8.53 9.35 -22.70
N PRO A 91 -7.59 10.24 -23.07
CA PRO A 91 -7.30 11.47 -22.31
C PRO A 91 -8.52 12.37 -22.09
N ASP A 92 -9.43 12.38 -23.06
CA ASP A 92 -10.61 13.25 -23.06
C ASP A 92 -11.66 12.83 -22.02
N THR A 93 -11.69 11.55 -21.63
CA THR A 93 -12.71 10.97 -20.74
C THR A 93 -12.17 10.52 -19.40
N ASP A 94 -10.96 9.96 -19.35
CA ASP A 94 -10.53 9.08 -18.25
C ASP A 94 -9.42 9.66 -17.37
N ARG A 95 -9.19 10.98 -17.41
CA ARG A 95 -8.15 11.69 -16.63
C ARG A 95 -6.74 11.06 -16.78
N VAL A 96 -6.44 10.55 -17.96
CA VAL A 96 -5.11 10.05 -18.34
C VAL A 96 -4.36 11.08 -19.16
N ALA A 97 -3.03 11.09 -19.09
CA ALA A 97 -2.21 12.02 -19.86
C ALA A 97 -2.21 11.72 -21.36
N ASP A 98 -2.15 10.43 -21.71
CA ASP A 98 -2.13 9.93 -23.09
C ASP A 98 -3.06 8.72 -23.21
N ARG A 99 -3.44 8.40 -24.45
CA ARG A 99 -4.16 7.17 -24.77
C ARG A 99 -3.35 5.96 -24.28
N CYS A 100 -3.95 5.19 -23.39
CA CYS A 100 -3.28 4.07 -22.74
C CYS A 100 -4.26 2.92 -22.49
N ALA A 101 -3.73 1.74 -22.22
CA ALA A 101 -4.52 0.56 -21.89
C ALA A 101 -4.17 0.09 -20.47
N VAL A 102 -5.21 -0.15 -19.68
CA VAL A 102 -5.12 -0.85 -18.39
C VAL A 102 -5.27 -2.33 -18.65
N THR A 103 -4.30 -3.12 -18.20
CA THR A 103 -4.39 -4.58 -18.33
C THR A 103 -4.96 -5.17 -17.04
N LEU A 104 -6.13 -5.81 -17.12
CA LEU A 104 -6.83 -6.41 -15.96
C LEU A 104 -6.39 -7.84 -15.67
N ASP A 105 -5.39 -8.37 -16.37
CA ASP A 105 -4.80 -9.69 -16.10
C ASP A 105 -3.76 -9.66 -14.95
N SER A 106 -3.17 -8.49 -14.68
CA SER A 106 -1.99 -8.31 -13.82
C SER A 106 -2.23 -7.27 -12.73
N PHE A 107 -3.44 -7.26 -12.14
CA PHE A 107 -3.74 -6.35 -11.04
C PHE A 107 -3.03 -6.78 -9.75
N ALA A 108 -2.67 -5.81 -8.93
CA ALA A 108 -2.00 -6.02 -7.65
C ALA A 108 -2.78 -5.36 -6.53
N THR A 109 -2.68 -5.92 -5.32
CA THR A 109 -3.18 -5.24 -4.13
C THR A 109 -1.98 -4.68 -3.38
N VAL A 110 -1.90 -3.36 -3.31
CA VAL A 110 -0.80 -2.63 -2.67
C VAL A 110 -1.30 -1.93 -1.41
N GLU A 111 -0.39 -1.64 -0.48
CA GLU A 111 -0.71 -0.79 0.66
C GLU A 111 -0.79 0.69 0.22
N GLN A 112 -1.70 1.46 0.81
CA GLN A 112 -1.87 2.88 0.53
C GLN A 112 -0.58 3.69 0.71
N ILE A 113 0.33 3.25 1.58
CA ILE A 113 1.61 3.89 1.82
C ILE A 113 2.55 3.88 0.59
N LEU A 114 2.29 2.99 -0.38
CA LEU A 114 3.05 2.92 -1.64
C LEU A 114 2.51 3.88 -2.71
N LEU A 115 1.38 4.55 -2.43
CA LEU A 115 0.79 5.60 -3.25
C LEU A 115 1.12 6.95 -2.56
N PRO A 116 2.04 7.76 -3.13
CA PRO A 116 2.62 8.92 -2.46
C PRO A 116 1.67 10.13 -2.36
#